data_AF-A0A8S9R5R1-F1
#
_entry.id   AF-A0A8S9R5R1-F1
#
_cell.length_a   1.000
_cell.length_b   1.000
_cell.length_c   1.000
_cell.angle_alpha   90.00
_cell.angle_beta   90.00
_cell.angle_gamma   90.00
#
_symmetry.space_group_name_H-M   'P 1'
#
loop_
_entity.id
_entity.type
_entity.pdbx_description
1 polymer ?
#
loop_
_entity_poly.entity_id
_entity_poly.type
_entity_poly.pdbx_seq_one_letter_code
_entity_poly.pdbx_strand_id
1 'polypeptide(L)'
;MVSAGGPSLYKSGRGCGACYQIKCTSNQACSTNPVTAVITDECGQGCLTESVHFDLSGTAFGAMAVPGQDSQLRTAGVLQILYRKVECNYNSETVVFQVDGGSNAYYFAALVEYVNGDGEIGLVELKQALDSDTWLPMSHS
;
A
#
# COMPACT_ATOMS: atom_id res chain seq x y z
N MET A 1 7.80 -0.87 -4.94
CA MET A 1 7.11 0.27 -5.59
C MET A 1 5.97 0.68 -4.68
N VAL A 2 5.80 1.98 -4.39
CA VAL A 2 4.84 2.44 -3.38
C VAL A 2 4.01 3.64 -3.87
N SER A 3 2.86 3.83 -3.25
CA SER A 3 1.93 4.94 -3.43
C SER A 3 1.34 5.37 -2.09
N ALA A 4 1.14 6.67 -1.93
CA ALA A 4 0.09 7.16 -1.03
C ALA A 4 -1.26 7.03 -1.75
N GLY A 5 -2.34 6.81 -1.00
CA GLY A 5 -3.69 6.67 -1.56
C GLY A 5 -4.66 7.70 -0.98
N GLY A 6 -5.59 8.18 -1.79
CA GLY A 6 -6.75 8.91 -1.28
C GLY A 6 -7.64 8.05 -0.37
N PRO A 7 -8.69 8.61 0.26
CA PRO A 7 -9.48 7.93 1.29
C PRO A 7 -10.08 6.58 0.88
N SER A 8 -10.46 6.42 -0.39
CA SER A 8 -11.02 5.18 -0.93
C SER A 8 -9.99 4.04 -1.02
N LEU A 9 -8.70 4.36 -1.11
CA LEU A 9 -7.58 3.42 -1.15
C LEU A 9 -6.99 3.21 0.24
N TYR A 10 -6.73 4.29 0.99
CA TYR A 10 -6.11 4.24 2.32
C TYR A 10 -7.05 3.67 3.39
N LYS A 11 -8.36 3.96 3.30
CA LYS A 11 -9.41 3.43 4.19
C LYS A 11 -9.07 3.55 5.68
N SER A 12 -8.54 4.71 6.08
CA SER A 12 -8.10 4.97 7.46
C SER A 12 -7.12 3.89 7.96
N GLY A 13 -6.10 3.58 7.17
CA GLY A 13 -5.07 2.58 7.49
C GLY A 13 -5.39 1.15 7.08
N ARG A 14 -6.68 0.79 6.91
CA ARG A 14 -7.08 -0.58 6.53
C ARG A 14 -6.62 -0.98 5.12
N GLY A 15 -6.34 0.00 4.27
CA GLY A 15 -5.81 -0.22 2.93
C GLY A 15 -4.29 -0.32 2.88
N CYS A 16 -3.58 -0.06 3.98
CA CYS A 16 -2.14 -0.27 4.03
C CYS A 16 -1.80 -1.73 3.71
N GLY A 17 -0.82 -1.92 2.85
CA GLY A 17 -0.44 -3.24 2.33
C GLY A 17 -1.22 -3.68 1.09
N ALA A 18 -2.32 -3.04 0.71
CA ALA A 18 -3.04 -3.40 -0.51
C ALA A 18 -2.20 -3.13 -1.78
N CYS A 19 -2.21 -4.09 -2.72
CA CYS A 19 -1.49 -3.99 -3.99
C CYS A 19 -2.41 -3.68 -5.17
N TYR A 20 -1.94 -2.78 -6.05
CA TYR A 20 -2.65 -2.39 -7.26
C TYR A 20 -1.74 -2.45 -8.47
N GLN A 21 -2.24 -2.98 -9.57
CA GLN A 21 -1.65 -2.75 -10.89
C GLN A 21 -2.19 -1.45 -11.46
N ILE A 22 -1.29 -0.57 -11.89
CA ILE A 22 -1.59 0.77 -12.37
C ILE A 22 -0.93 0.97 -13.73
N LYS A 23 -1.69 1.52 -14.69
CA LYS A 23 -1.23 1.78 -16.05
C LYS A 23 -1.72 3.16 -16.50
N CYS A 24 -0.85 4.00 -17.03
CA CYS A 24 -1.25 5.28 -17.61
C CYS A 24 -1.70 5.14 -19.07
N THR A 25 -2.59 6.03 -19.53
CA THR A 25 -3.23 5.93 -20.86
C THR A 25 -3.17 7.20 -21.69
N SER A 26 -2.97 8.38 -21.07
CA SER A 26 -3.17 9.68 -21.71
C SER A 26 -1.89 10.41 -22.13
N ASN A 27 -0.72 9.78 -22.02
CA ASN A 27 0.58 10.40 -22.32
C ASN A 27 1.39 9.53 -23.30
N GLN A 28 2.09 10.15 -24.25
CA GLN A 28 2.91 9.43 -25.24
C GLN A 28 4.07 8.63 -24.63
N ALA A 29 4.55 9.05 -23.46
CA ALA A 29 5.58 8.34 -22.71
C ALA A 29 5.03 7.11 -21.97
N CYS A 30 3.70 6.91 -21.91
CA CYS A 30 3.11 5.73 -21.26
C CYS A 30 3.50 4.44 -21.96
N SER A 31 3.99 3.47 -21.20
CA SER A 31 4.15 2.11 -21.69
C SER A 31 2.81 1.37 -21.74
N THR A 32 2.82 0.21 -22.40
CA THR A 32 1.66 -0.69 -22.40
C THR A 32 1.56 -1.54 -21.14
N ASN A 33 2.58 -1.55 -20.29
CA ASN A 33 2.70 -2.47 -19.17
C ASN A 33 2.27 -1.77 -17.86
N PRO A 34 1.49 -2.44 -16.99
CA PRO A 34 1.19 -1.91 -15.68
C PRO A 34 2.40 -2.03 -14.74
N VAL A 35 2.43 -1.18 -13.72
CA VAL A 35 3.29 -1.32 -12.55
C VAL A 35 2.47 -1.78 -11.36
N THR A 36 3.02 -2.67 -10.53
CA THR A 36 2.39 -3.00 -9.25
C THR A 36 2.91 -2.06 -8.18
N ALA A 37 2.04 -1.37 -7.46
CA ALA A 37 2.37 -0.50 -6.33
C ALA A 37 1.58 -0.92 -5.08
N VAL A 38 2.21 -0.75 -3.92
CA VAL A 38 1.62 -1.00 -2.60
C VAL A 38 1.16 0.33 -2.01
N ILE A 39 -0.02 0.35 -1.39
CA ILE A 39 -0.47 1.49 -0.58
C ILE A 39 0.28 1.45 0.75
N THR A 40 1.08 2.50 1.01
CA THR A 40 1.90 2.59 2.23
C THR A 40 1.68 3.89 3.00
N ASP A 41 0.86 4.80 2.48
CA ASP A 41 0.66 6.12 3.07
C ASP A 41 -0.71 6.71 2.67
N GLU A 42 -1.13 7.75 3.37
CA GLU A 42 -2.32 8.54 3.07
C GLU A 42 -1.94 9.79 2.27
N CYS A 43 -2.64 9.99 1.16
CA CYS A 43 -2.60 11.28 0.49
C CYS A 43 -3.73 12.17 1.01
N GLY A 44 -3.37 13.32 1.56
CA GLY A 44 -4.31 14.29 2.12
C GLY A 44 -5.05 15.12 1.07
N GLN A 45 -5.12 16.44 1.28
CA GLN A 45 -6.00 17.35 0.52
C GLN A 45 -5.83 17.28 -1.01
N GLY A 46 -4.63 16.95 -1.51
CA GLY A 46 -4.35 16.82 -2.95
C GLY A 46 -5.06 15.65 -3.65
N CYS A 47 -5.59 14.69 -2.88
CA CYS A 47 -6.19 13.45 -3.39
C CYS A 47 -7.69 13.34 -3.13
N LEU A 48 -8.35 14.46 -2.82
CA LEU A 48 -9.78 14.49 -2.49
C LEU A 48 -10.69 14.89 -3.66
N THR A 49 -10.12 15.34 -4.78
CA THR A 49 -10.89 15.82 -5.93
C THR A 49 -11.54 14.69 -6.74
N GLU A 50 -10.88 13.52 -6.79
CA GLU A 50 -11.32 12.37 -7.56
C GLU A 50 -11.78 11.25 -6.64
N SER A 51 -12.69 10.40 -7.13
CA SER A 51 -13.17 9.24 -6.35
C SER A 51 -12.07 8.26 -5.96
N VAL A 52 -11.03 8.15 -6.79
CA VAL A 52 -9.83 7.35 -6.55
C VAL A 52 -8.61 8.12 -7.07
N HIS A 53 -7.61 8.27 -6.21
CA HIS A 53 -6.38 9.00 -6.52
C HIS A 53 -5.18 8.27 -5.92
N PHE A 54 -4.18 7.97 -6.76
CA PHE A 54 -2.89 7.40 -6.36
C PHE A 54 -1.82 8.50 -6.44
N ASP A 55 -1.22 8.83 -5.30
CA ASP A 55 -0.02 9.69 -5.27
C ASP A 55 1.21 8.79 -5.26
N LEU A 56 1.67 8.47 -6.47
CA LEU A 56 2.72 7.50 -6.70
C LEU A 56 4.09 8.11 -6.36
N SER A 57 4.95 7.31 -5.71
CA SER A 57 6.38 7.65 -5.64
C SER A 57 6.95 7.91 -7.04
N GLY A 58 7.92 8.81 -7.17
CA GLY A 58 8.52 9.12 -8.48
C GLY A 58 9.09 7.89 -9.21
N THR A 59 9.50 6.86 -8.46
CA THR A 59 9.90 5.56 -9.01
C THR A 59 8.69 4.80 -9.61
N ALA A 60 7.56 4.72 -8.90
CA ALA A 60 6.32 4.11 -9.40
C ALA A 60 5.72 4.87 -10.58
N PHE A 61 5.70 6.19 -10.50
CA PHE A 61 5.22 7.03 -11.58
C PHE A 61 6.06 6.85 -12.85
N GLY A 62 7.39 6.95 -12.72
CA GLY A 62 8.31 6.79 -13.84
C GLY A 62 8.33 5.38 -14.43
N ALA A 63 8.12 4.34 -13.62
CA ALA A 63 8.09 2.95 -14.10
C ALA A 63 6.90 2.63 -15.02
N MET A 64 5.87 3.49 -15.06
CA MET A 64 4.80 3.38 -16.05
C MET A 64 5.25 3.79 -17.45
N ALA A 65 6.41 4.47 -17.58
CA ALA A 65 6.89 4.99 -18.85
C ALA A 65 7.51 3.91 -19.74
N VAL A 66 7.57 4.19 -21.04
CA VAL A 66 8.45 3.47 -21.98
C VAL A 66 9.89 3.62 -21.49
N PRO A 67 10.74 2.57 -21.59
CA PRO A 67 12.14 2.64 -21.14
C PRO A 67 12.86 3.89 -21.67
N GLY A 68 13.46 4.65 -20.75
CA GLY A 68 14.18 5.89 -21.05
C GLY A 68 13.31 7.17 -21.07
N GLN A 69 11.99 7.07 -20.89
CA GLN A 69 11.07 8.22 -20.84
C GLN A 69 10.49 8.47 -19.44
N ASP A 70 11.06 7.88 -18.40
CA ASP A 70 10.58 7.99 -17.02
C ASP A 70 10.61 9.44 -16.50
N SER A 71 11.66 10.20 -16.82
CA SER A 71 11.73 11.63 -16.50
C SER A 71 10.69 12.46 -17.24
N GLN A 72 10.48 12.18 -18.53
CA GLN A 72 9.47 12.87 -19.33
C GLN A 72 8.07 12.58 -18.79
N LEU A 73 7.76 11.32 -18.45
CA LEU A 73 6.46 10.98 -17.87
C LEU A 73 6.25 11.73 -16.55
N ARG A 74 7.24 11.74 -15.64
CA ARG A 74 7.16 12.46 -14.36
C ARG A 74 6.82 13.95 -14.51
N THR A 75 7.26 14.61 -15.59
CA THR A 75 6.91 16.03 -15.82
C THR A 75 5.44 16.27 -16.16
N ALA A 76 4.67 15.23 -16.48
CA ALA A 76 3.23 15.36 -16.70
C ALA A 76 2.46 15.74 -15.43
N GLY A 77 3.01 15.44 -14.24
CA GLY A 77 2.37 15.69 -12.95
C GLY A 77 1.19 14.75 -12.71
N VAL A 78 0.04 15.05 -13.31
CA VAL A 78 -1.22 14.30 -13.14
C VAL A 78 -1.56 13.54 -14.42
N LEU A 79 -1.89 12.26 -14.29
CA LEU A 79 -2.22 11.38 -15.42
C LEU A 79 -3.54 10.66 -15.19
N GLN A 80 -4.26 10.41 -16.28
CA GLN A 80 -5.34 9.44 -16.27
C GLN A 80 -4.76 8.03 -16.33
N ILE A 81 -5.31 7.15 -15.49
CA ILE A 81 -4.82 5.79 -15.28
C ILE A 81 -5.96 4.77 -15.37
N LEU A 82 -5.59 3.54 -15.66
CA LEU A 82 -6.36 2.35 -15.36
C LEU A 82 -5.71 1.66 -14.18
N TYR A 83 -6.52 1.13 -13.26
CA TYR A 83 -6.03 0.40 -12.12
C TYR A 83 -6.92 -0.79 -11.78
N ARG A 84 -6.34 -1.77 -11.08
CA ARG A 84 -7.08 -2.88 -10.46
C ARG A 84 -6.34 -3.38 -9.22
N LYS A 85 -7.08 -3.81 -8.21
CA LYS A 85 -6.51 -4.52 -7.06
C LYS A 85 -5.95 -5.87 -7.53
N VAL A 86 -4.80 -6.27 -7.01
CA VAL A 86 -4.14 -7.55 -7.30
C VAL A 86 -3.57 -8.13 -6.02
N GLU A 87 -3.25 -9.42 -6.03
CA GLU A 87 -2.52 -10.03 -4.92
C GLU A 87 -1.11 -9.44 -4.79
N CYS A 88 -0.70 -9.20 -3.55
CA CYS A 88 0.65 -8.83 -3.17
C CYS A 88 1.58 -10.05 -3.23
N ASN A 89 2.78 -9.82 -3.76
CA ASN A 89 3.86 -10.80 -3.79
C ASN A 89 5.18 -10.13 -3.42
N TYR A 90 5.65 -10.38 -2.20
CA TYR A 90 6.92 -9.93 -1.65
C TYR A 90 8.06 -10.94 -1.87
N ASN A 91 7.86 -11.94 -2.74
CA ASN A 91 8.81 -12.98 -3.10
C ASN A 91 9.34 -13.79 -1.90
N SER A 92 10.50 -13.39 -1.37
CA SER A 92 11.21 -14.09 -0.31
C SER A 92 10.90 -13.56 1.10
N GLU A 93 10.18 -12.45 1.21
CA GLU A 93 9.80 -11.93 2.52
C GLU A 93 8.68 -12.76 3.14
N THR A 94 8.82 -13.02 4.43
CA THR A 94 7.75 -13.57 5.27
C THR A 94 7.01 -12.45 5.98
N VAL A 95 5.83 -12.74 6.52
CA VAL A 95 5.13 -11.79 7.40
C VAL A 95 6.05 -11.40 8.56
N VAL A 96 6.23 -10.10 8.75
CA VAL A 96 7.04 -9.53 9.84
C VAL A 96 6.13 -8.82 10.83
N PHE A 97 6.43 -8.99 12.12
CA PHE A 97 5.77 -8.26 13.20
C PHE A 97 6.81 -7.33 13.85
N GLN A 98 6.69 -6.04 13.60
CA GLN A 98 7.53 -5.03 14.23
C GLN A 98 6.84 -4.51 15.48
N VAL A 99 7.40 -4.80 16.65
CA VAL A 99 6.87 -4.29 17.92
C VAL A 99 7.10 -2.78 18.00
N ASP A 100 6.03 -2.04 18.32
CA ASP A 100 6.09 -0.60 18.48
C ASP A 100 6.93 -0.22 19.71
N GLY A 101 7.74 0.83 19.59
CA GLY A 101 8.65 1.28 20.64
C GLY A 101 7.98 1.77 21.92
N GLY A 102 6.68 2.10 21.88
CA GLY A 102 5.87 2.44 23.06
C GLY A 102 5.37 1.23 23.85
N SER A 103 5.56 0.01 23.33
CA SER A 103 5.15 -1.22 23.99
C SER A 103 5.90 -1.42 25.32
N ASN A 104 5.18 -1.94 26.31
CA ASN A 104 5.70 -2.24 27.65
C ASN A 104 4.87 -3.38 28.28
N ALA A 105 5.08 -3.67 29.57
CA ALA A 105 4.39 -4.77 30.26
C ALA A 105 2.86 -4.64 30.33
N TYR A 106 2.30 -3.44 30.07
CA TYR A 106 0.87 -3.15 30.19
C TYR A 106 0.22 -2.69 28.87
N TYR A 107 1.01 -2.51 27.81
CA TYR A 107 0.55 -2.07 26.50
C TYR A 107 1.39 -2.73 25.41
N PHE A 108 0.74 -3.26 24.39
CA PHE A 108 1.39 -3.88 23.26
C PHE A 108 0.79 -3.38 21.95
N ALA A 109 1.65 -2.95 21.05
CA ALA A 109 1.30 -2.62 19.67
C ALA A 109 2.37 -3.18 18.74
N ALA A 110 1.95 -3.58 17.54
CA ALA A 110 2.84 -4.07 16.51
C ALA A 110 2.33 -3.70 15.12
N LEU A 111 3.26 -3.39 14.22
CA LEU A 111 3.03 -3.27 12.80
C LEU A 111 3.22 -4.64 12.14
N VAL A 112 2.29 -5.02 11.27
CA VAL A 112 2.37 -6.27 10.49
C VAL A 112 2.74 -5.92 9.06
N GLU A 113 3.86 -6.43 8.57
CA GLU A 113 4.43 -6.10 7.26
C GLU A 113 4.53 -7.34 6.36
N TYR A 114 4.66 -7.09 5.05
CA TYR A 114 4.91 -8.10 4.01
C TYR A 114 3.84 -9.20 3.92
N VAL A 115 2.57 -8.82 4.16
CA VAL A 115 1.43 -9.73 3.99
C VAL A 115 1.19 -9.98 2.50
N ASN A 116 1.50 -11.20 2.03
CA ASN A 116 1.17 -11.66 0.68
C ASN A 116 -0.35 -11.87 0.51
N GLY A 117 -0.79 -12.05 -0.73
CA GLY A 117 -2.21 -12.26 -1.04
C GLY A 117 -2.95 -10.94 -1.01
N ASP A 118 -3.99 -10.80 -0.18
CA ASP A 118 -4.83 -9.60 -0.19
C ASP A 118 -4.10 -8.32 0.27
N GLY A 119 -3.05 -8.47 1.07
CA GLY A 119 -2.26 -7.37 1.64
C GLY A 119 -2.95 -6.60 2.77
N GLU A 120 -4.27 -6.45 2.71
CA GLU A 120 -5.09 -5.87 3.78
C GLU A 120 -5.31 -6.87 4.93
N ILE A 121 -5.34 -6.37 6.17
CA ILE A 121 -5.53 -7.19 7.38
C ILE A 121 -6.93 -6.94 7.95
N GLY A 122 -7.71 -8.00 8.10
CA GLY A 122 -9.07 -7.92 8.65
C GLY A 122 -9.15 -7.96 10.16
N LEU A 123 -8.30 -8.75 10.82
CA LEU A 123 -8.26 -8.95 12.26
C LEU A 123 -6.86 -9.41 12.69
N VAL A 124 -6.41 -8.91 13.84
CA VAL A 124 -5.23 -9.44 14.54
C VAL A 124 -5.67 -9.84 15.94
N GLU A 125 -5.28 -11.02 16.37
CA GLU A 125 -5.55 -11.52 17.72
C GLU A 125 -4.25 -12.02 18.35
N LEU A 126 -4.17 -11.90 19.68
CA LEU A 126 -3.05 -12.36 20.47
C LEU A 126 -3.48 -13.50 21.39
N LYS A 127 -2.64 -14.52 21.50
CA LYS A 127 -2.80 -15.60 22.48
C LYS A 127 -1.50 -15.76 23.26
N GLN A 128 -1.60 -15.75 24.58
CA GLN A 128 -0.46 -16.04 25.45
C GLN A 128 -0.09 -17.52 25.33
N ALA A 129 1.17 -17.81 24.99
CA ALA A 129 1.58 -19.10 24.44
C ALA A 129 1.45 -20.32 25.39
N LEU A 130 1.12 -20.14 26.66
CA LEU A 130 1.07 -21.20 27.67
C LEU A 130 -0.05 -21.08 28.71
N ASP A 131 -0.61 -19.89 28.89
CA ASP A 131 -1.50 -19.57 30.03
C ASP A 131 -2.97 -19.43 29.62
N SER A 132 -3.28 -19.52 28.32
CA SER A 132 -4.61 -19.28 27.79
C SER A 132 -4.84 -19.94 26.44
N ASP A 133 -6.05 -20.47 26.24
CA ASP A 133 -6.58 -20.90 24.94
C ASP A 133 -7.45 -19.83 24.27
N THR A 134 -7.60 -18.67 24.90
CA THR A 134 -8.42 -17.56 24.41
C THR A 134 -7.58 -16.61 23.55
N TRP A 135 -8.09 -16.32 22.36
CA TRP A 135 -7.58 -15.25 21.50
C TRP A 135 -8.19 -13.90 21.93
N LEU A 136 -7.33 -12.90 22.09
CA LEU A 136 -7.71 -11.54 22.45
C LEU A 136 -7.58 -10.64 21.22
N PRO A 137 -8.65 -9.98 20.77
CA PRO A 137 -8.59 -9.10 19.61
C PRO A 137 -7.75 -7.86 19.91
N MET A 138 -6.92 -7.47 18.95
CA MET A 138 -6.22 -6.19 18.96
C MET A 138 -7.08 -5.09 18.33
N SER A 139 -6.84 -3.86 18.74
CA SER A 139 -7.43 -2.68 18.11
C SER A 139 -6.54 -2.17 16.98
N HIS A 140 -7.14 -1.80 15.85
CA HIS A 140 -6.48 -1.01 14.82
C HIS A 140 -6.37 0.45 15.29
N SER A 141 -5.19 1.04 15.20
CA SER A 141 -4.90 2.43 15.55
C SER A 141 -4.59 3.28 14.33
#